data_AF-A0A5C7THL7-F1
#
_entry.id   AF-A0A5C7THL7-F1
#
_cell.length_a   1.000
_cell.length_b   1.000
_cell.length_c   1.000
_cell.angle_alpha   90.00
_cell.angle_beta   90.00
_cell.angle_gamma   90.00
#
_symmetry.space_group_name_H-M   'P 1'
#
loop_
_entity.id
_entity.type
_entity.pdbx_description
1 polymer ?
#
loop_
_entity_poly.entity_id
_entity_poly.type
_entity_poly.pdbx_seq_one_letter_code
_entity_poly.pdbx_strand_id
1 'polypeptide(L)'
;ELRVAFLQPDEQQGYKVRWFLPGRLPPLESAFALTVHKSQGSEFQHAILLLPPTDSPVLTRELIYTAITRAKSRFSLYLTDWQVLGGAINRRIVRHGGLRLD
;
A
#
# COMPACT_ATOMS: atom_id res chain seq x y z
N GLU A 1 26.84 6.66 20.46
CA GLU A 1 26.79 6.42 19.00
C GLU A 1 25.34 6.33 18.54
N LEU A 2 24.98 6.93 17.40
CA LEU A 2 23.63 6.84 16.83
C LEU A 2 23.38 5.42 16.30
N ARG A 3 22.22 4.83 16.57
CA ARG A 3 21.81 3.49 16.11
C ARG A 3 20.37 3.50 15.63
N VAL A 4 20.06 2.57 14.73
CA VAL A 4 18.69 2.34 14.23
C VAL A 4 18.22 0.97 14.68
N ALA A 5 16.98 0.91 15.16
CA ALA A 5 16.34 -0.30 15.68
C ALA A 5 15.27 -0.82 14.73
N PHE A 6 15.22 -2.14 14.52
CA PHE A 6 14.12 -2.81 13.85
C PHE A 6 13.55 -3.89 14.76
N LEU A 7 12.23 -3.94 14.86
CA LEU A 7 11.52 -5.01 15.53
C LEU A 7 11.44 -6.21 14.59
N GLN A 8 11.79 -7.40 15.07
CA GLN A 8 11.65 -8.66 14.33
C GLN A 8 10.83 -9.66 15.13
N PRO A 9 9.97 -10.48 14.51
CA PRO A 9 9.33 -11.59 15.19
C PRO A 9 10.38 -12.53 15.80
N ASP A 10 10.14 -12.99 17.01
CA ASP A 10 10.93 -13.99 17.72
C ASP A 10 10.02 -15.15 18.11
N GLU A 11 10.38 -16.37 17.69
CA GLU A 11 9.59 -17.59 17.94
C GLU A 11 9.41 -17.88 19.44
N GLN A 12 10.31 -17.40 20.31
CA GLN A 12 10.26 -17.69 21.75
C GLN A 12 9.80 -16.52 22.62
N GLN A 13 9.99 -15.28 22.18
CA GLN A 13 9.74 -14.07 23.00
C GLN A 13 8.84 -13.03 22.31
N GLY A 14 8.16 -13.41 21.23
CA GLY A 14 7.26 -12.55 20.46
C GLY A 14 8.02 -11.62 19.52
N TYR A 15 8.81 -10.68 20.07
CA TYR A 15 9.59 -9.75 19.27
C TYR A 15 10.98 -9.48 19.85
N LYS A 16 12.00 -9.49 18.98
CA LYS A 16 13.37 -9.07 19.30
C LYS A 16 13.74 -7.77 18.58
N VAL A 17 14.52 -6.92 19.24
CA VAL A 17 15.04 -5.68 18.65
C VAL A 17 16.41 -5.93 18.05
N ARG A 18 16.58 -5.63 16.76
CA ARG A 18 17.87 -5.67 16.07
C ARG A 18 18.40 -4.27 15.84
N TRP A 19 19.65 -4.03 16.26
CA TRP A 19 20.32 -2.74 16.14
C TRP A 19 21.28 -2.71 14.95
N PHE A 20 21.29 -1.58 14.24
CA PHE A 20 22.18 -1.33 13.12
C PHE A 20 22.88 0.02 13.24
N LEU A 21 24.09 0.10 12.67
CA LEU A 21 24.74 1.38 12.40
C LEU A 21 24.01 2.08 11.25
N PRO A 22 23.78 3.40 11.32
CA PRO A 22 23.08 4.14 10.27
C PRO A 22 23.71 3.98 8.89
N GLY A 23 25.04 3.93 8.79
CA GLY A 23 25.76 3.74 7.53
C GLY A 23 25.58 2.37 6.86
N ARG A 24 24.89 1.41 7.49
CA ARG A 24 24.52 0.12 6.89
C ARG A 24 23.12 0.11 6.28
N LEU A 25 22.36 1.19 6.44
CA LEU A 25 21.03 1.28 5.85
C LEU A 25 21.15 1.51 4.34
N PRO A 26 20.34 0.84 3.52
CA PRO A 26 20.22 1.19 2.11
C PRO A 26 19.64 2.62 1.96
N PRO A 27 19.67 3.21 0.75
CA PRO A 27 18.97 4.47 0.49
C PRO A 27 17.53 4.42 0.99
N LEU A 28 17.14 5.45 1.75
CA LEU A 28 15.82 5.57 2.37
C LEU A 28 14.98 6.61 1.62
N GLU A 29 13.69 6.34 1.52
CA GLU A 29 12.69 7.29 1.03
C GLU A 29 11.70 7.63 2.15
N SER A 30 11.17 8.85 2.13
CA SER A 30 10.08 9.24 3.04
C SER A 30 8.82 8.43 2.77
N ALA A 31 8.19 7.93 3.83
CA ALA A 31 7.00 7.07 3.75
C ALA A 31 5.73 7.71 4.35
N PHE A 32 5.63 9.04 4.36
CA PHE A 32 4.43 9.75 4.85
C PHE A 32 3.17 9.43 4.01
N ALA A 33 3.36 9.23 2.71
CA ALA A 33 2.36 8.71 1.80
C ALA A 33 3.01 7.63 0.93
N LEU A 34 2.30 6.53 0.73
CA LEU A 34 2.76 5.41 -0.08
C LEU A 34 1.82 5.23 -1.27
N THR A 35 2.37 4.80 -2.39
CA THR A 35 1.52 4.26 -3.46
C THR A 35 0.86 2.98 -2.98
N VAL A 36 -0.33 2.67 -3.49
CA VAL A 36 -1.03 1.41 -3.18
C VAL A 36 -0.15 0.18 -3.52
N HIS A 37 0.71 0.30 -4.53
CA HIS A 37 1.66 -0.74 -4.90
C HIS A 37 2.74 -0.95 -3.81
N LYS A 38 3.31 0.13 -3.27
CA LYS A 38 4.33 0.04 -2.20
C LYS A 38 3.76 -0.45 -0.86
N SER A 39 2.44 -0.42 -0.67
CA SER A 39 1.78 -0.93 0.55
C SER A 39 1.33 -2.39 0.46
N GLN A 40 1.58 -3.10 -0.64
CA GLN A 40 1.24 -4.51 -0.78
C GLN A 40 1.90 -5.37 0.31
N GLY A 41 1.15 -6.30 0.88
CA GLY A 41 1.60 -7.15 2.00
C GLY A 41 1.61 -6.46 3.37
N SER A 42 1.40 -5.15 3.44
CA SER A 42 1.26 -4.40 4.70
C SER A 42 -0.19 -4.13 5.05
N GLU A 43 -0.50 -3.94 6.33
CA GLU A 43 -1.83 -3.56 6.80
C GLU A 43 -1.71 -2.52 7.92
N PHE A 44 -2.68 -1.59 7.98
CA PHE A 44 -2.68 -0.45 8.89
C PHE A 44 -4.00 -0.40 9.66
N GLN A 45 -3.99 0.10 10.89
CA GLN A 45 -5.24 0.28 11.65
C GLN A 45 -6.22 1.18 10.89
N HIS A 46 -5.74 2.34 10.44
CA HIS A 46 -6.49 3.27 9.60
C HIS A 46 -5.71 3.51 8.30
N ALA A 47 -6.33 3.24 7.15
CA ALA A 47 -5.79 3.62 5.86
C ALA A 47 -6.61 4.77 5.23
N ILE A 48 -5.90 5.73 4.62
CA ILE A 48 -6.48 6.84 3.89
C ILE A 48 -6.10 6.69 2.41
N LEU A 49 -7.09 6.63 1.53
CA LEU A 49 -6.87 6.65 0.08
C LEU A 49 -7.18 8.05 -0.46
N LEU A 50 -6.20 8.64 -1.14
CA LEU A 50 -6.35 9.88 -1.89
C LEU A 50 -6.51 9.55 -3.37
N LEU A 51 -7.64 9.90 -3.97
CA LEU A 51 -7.82 9.82 -5.42
C LEU A 51 -7.37 11.13 -6.09
N PRO A 52 -6.79 11.06 -7.30
CA PRO A 52 -6.50 12.24 -8.09
C PRO A 52 -7.80 12.98 -8.46
N PRO A 53 -7.72 14.28 -8.78
CA PRO A 53 -8.90 15.08 -9.14
C PRO A 53 -9.49 14.69 -10.50
N THR A 54 -8.71 14.03 -11.35
CA THR A 54 -9.10 13.56 -12.68
C THR A 54 -8.84 12.06 -12.82
N ASP A 55 -9.64 11.40 -13.65
CA ASP A 55 -9.45 9.98 -13.94
C ASP A 55 -8.06 9.70 -14.56
N SER A 56 -7.53 8.51 -14.28
CA SER A 56 -6.24 8.03 -14.77
C SER A 56 -6.33 6.54 -15.06
N PRO A 57 -5.74 6.03 -16.16
CA PRO A 57 -5.76 4.61 -16.51
C PRO A 57 -5.23 3.68 -15.41
N VAL A 58 -4.38 4.20 -14.52
CA VAL A 58 -3.84 3.46 -13.37
C VAL A 58 -4.93 3.15 -12.33
N LEU A 59 -5.98 3.96 -12.25
CA LEU A 59 -7.10 3.74 -11.34
C LEU A 59 -7.97 2.60 -11.86
N THR A 60 -7.91 1.45 -11.22
CA THR A 60 -8.71 0.27 -11.56
C THR A 60 -9.44 -0.25 -10.33
N ARG A 61 -10.45 -1.09 -10.54
CA ARG A 61 -11.17 -1.74 -9.44
C ARG A 61 -10.22 -2.51 -8.54
N GLU A 62 -9.25 -3.22 -9.11
CA GLU A 62 -8.26 -3.98 -8.37
C GLU A 62 -7.36 -3.09 -7.50
N LEU A 63 -6.99 -1.89 -8.00
CA LEU A 63 -6.21 -0.92 -7.23
C LEU A 63 -7.01 -0.38 -6.04
N ILE A 64 -8.27 0.01 -6.26
CA ILE A 64 -9.17 0.48 -5.20
C ILE A 64 -9.42 -0.62 -4.17
N TYR A 65 -9.68 -1.84 -4.62
CA TYR A 65 -9.86 -3.00 -3.74
C TYR A 65 -8.63 -3.24 -2.87
N THR A 66 -7.44 -3.22 -3.48
CA THR A 66 -6.17 -3.39 -2.73
C THR A 66 -6.02 -2.31 -1.68
N ALA A 67 -6.28 -1.04 -2.02
CA ALA A 67 -6.22 0.08 -1.08
C ALA A 67 -7.18 -0.09 0.11
N ILE A 68 -8.42 -0.52 -0.15
CA ILE A 68 -9.41 -0.79 0.91
C ILE A 68 -8.91 -1.90 1.85
N THR A 69 -8.41 -3.01 1.31
CA THR A 69 -7.91 -4.13 2.11
C THR A 69 -6.61 -3.83 2.88
N ARG A 70 -5.99 -2.65 2.69
CA ARG A 70 -4.88 -2.24 3.57
C ARG A 70 -5.35 -1.75 4.93
N ALA A 71 -6.64 -1.41 5.09
CA ALA A 71 -7.22 -1.01 6.38
C ALA A 71 -7.68 -2.22 7.19
N LYS A 72 -7.25 -2.32 8.46
CA LYS A 72 -7.72 -3.32 9.42
C LYS A 72 -9.03 -2.94 10.08
N SER A 73 -9.19 -1.67 10.47
CA SER A 73 -10.35 -1.23 11.26
C SER A 73 -11.05 0.00 10.69
N ARG A 74 -10.31 0.95 10.07
CA ARG A 74 -10.90 2.16 9.50
C ARG A 74 -10.35 2.46 8.12
N PHE A 75 -11.22 2.88 7.22
CA PHE A 75 -10.86 3.38 5.91
C PHE A 75 -11.42 4.79 5.71
N SER A 76 -10.65 5.69 5.11
CA SER A 76 -11.13 6.99 4.68
C SER A 76 -10.76 7.23 3.23
N LEU A 77 -11.72 7.69 2.46
CA LEU A 77 -11.56 7.98 1.05
C LEU A 77 -11.66 9.50 0.85
N TYR A 78 -10.66 10.07 0.22
CA TYR A 78 -10.67 11.47 -0.20
C TYR A 78 -10.67 11.53 -1.72
N LEU A 79 -11.66 12.24 -2.24
CA LEU A 79 -11.86 12.49 -3.66
C LEU A 79 -12.55 13.84 -3.82
N THR A 80 -12.31 14.49 -4.94
CA THR A 80 -12.98 15.74 -5.32
C THR A 80 -14.18 15.49 -6.22
N ASP A 81 -14.20 14.36 -6.94
CA ASP A 81 -15.24 14.01 -7.90
C ASP A 81 -15.58 12.52 -7.84
N TRP A 82 -16.85 12.20 -7.64
CA TRP A 82 -17.38 10.84 -7.60
C TRP A 82 -17.27 10.12 -8.93
N GLN A 83 -17.21 10.85 -10.05
CA GLN A 83 -17.02 10.26 -11.38
C GLN A 83 -15.66 9.55 -11.50
N VAL A 84 -14.62 10.05 -10.82
CA VAL A 84 -13.30 9.40 -10.78
C VAL A 84 -13.39 8.02 -10.12
N LEU A 85 -14.08 7.93 -8.98
CA LEU A 85 -14.31 6.65 -8.31
C LEU A 85 -15.18 5.73 -9.18
N GLY A 86 -16.25 6.27 -9.78
CA GLY A 86 -17.14 5.52 -10.68
C GLY A 86 -16.40 4.93 -11.88
N GLY A 87 -15.54 5.72 -12.53
CA GLY A 87 -14.69 5.25 -13.63
C GLY A 87 -13.71 4.16 -13.17
N ALA A 88 -13.05 4.37 -12.03
CA ALA A 88 -12.10 3.42 -11.47
C ALA A 88 -12.73 2.06 -11.14
N ILE A 89 -13.89 2.04 -10.47
CA ILE A 89 -14.56 0.79 -10.06
C ILE A 89 -15.09 0.02 -11.28
N ASN A 90 -15.45 0.70 -12.36
CA ASN A 90 -15.89 0.05 -13.60
C ASN A 90 -14.73 -0.40 -14.51
N ARG A 91 -13.50 0.12 -14.29
CA ARG A 91 -12.30 -0.30 -15.02
C ARG A 91 -11.72 -1.57 -14.42
N ARG A 92 -11.78 -2.68 -15.16
CA ARG A 92 -11.14 -3.96 -14.80
C ARG A 92 -9.80 -4.08 -15.51
N ILE A 93 -8.78 -4.59 -14.81
CA ILE A 93 -7.50 -4.90 -15.45
C ILE A 93 -7.69 -6.04 -16.47
N VAL A 94 -7.39 -5.77 -17.74
CA VAL A 94 -7.25 -6.81 -18.77
C VAL A 94 -5.80 -7.27 -18.78
N ARG A 95 -5.58 -8.53 -18.39
CA ARG A 95 -4.24 -9.14 -18.41
C ARG A 95 -4.08 -9.93 -19.70
N HIS A 96 -3.13 -9.49 -20.53
CA HIS A 96 -2.71 -10.27 -21.68
C HIS A 96 -1.64 -11.27 -21.19
N GLY A 97 -2.01 -12.54 -21.11
CA GLY A 97 -1.12 -13.64 -20.74
C GLY A 97 -1.37 -14.85 -21.66
N GLY A 98 -0.35 -15.69 -21.86
CA GLY A 98 -0.45 -16.88 -22.72
C GLY A 98 -1.24 -18.04 -22.11
N LEU A 99 -1.74 -17.87 -20.89
CA LEU A 99 -2.62 -18.83 -20.22
C LEU A 99 -4.07 -18.44 -20.52
N ARG A 100 -4.70 -19.14 -21.47
CA ARG A 100 -6.16 -19.07 -21.63
C ARG A 100 -6.82 -19.79 -20.45
N LEU A 101 -7.89 -19.20 -19.95
CA LEU A 101 -8.85 -19.90 -19.09
C LEU A 101 -9.79 -20.62 -20.06
N ASP A 102 -9.40 -21.83 -20.45
CA ASP A 102 -10.29 -22.78 -21.12
C ASP A 102 -11.26 -23.37 -20.10
#